data_AF-A0A2D6MEK2-F1
#
_entry.id   AF-A0A2D6MEK2-F1
#
_cell.length_a   1.000
_cell.length_b   1.000
_cell.length_c   1.000
_cell.angle_alpha   90.00
_cell.angle_beta   90.00
_cell.angle_gamma   90.00
#
_symmetry.space_group_name_H-M   'P 1'
#
loop_
_entity.id
_entity.type
_entity.pdbx_description
1 polymer ?
#
loop_
_entity_poly.entity_id
_entity_poly.type
_entity_poly.pdbx_seq_one_letter_code
_entity_poly.pdbx_strand_id
1 'polypeptide(L)'
;MGLKITLIMIVIMGVITAGFYWYYRDSQAKIAVLNENNAKLEIAVATQEQAIGQLRSDIKLTGKIIEETNRSLAAARKQVTETEYKFNKTSKLLGERDIGRIALAKPGPVQKIINNGTLDMFRCFEIISGSPLTEKEVNVEKKSKANTSCPSIANPNYILPN
;
A
#
# COMPACT_ATOMS: atom_id res chain seq x y z
N MET A 1 19.94 -87.04 34.27
CA MET A 1 18.94 -85.95 34.40
C MET A 1 19.51 -84.54 34.13
N GLY A 2 20.84 -84.33 34.04
CA GLY A 2 21.42 -82.99 33.80
C GLY A 2 21.20 -82.40 32.39
N LEU A 3 21.17 -83.22 31.34
CA LEU A 3 21.03 -82.73 29.96
C LEU A 3 19.68 -82.05 29.69
N LYS A 4 18.59 -82.59 30.24
CA LYS A 4 17.23 -82.03 30.09
C LYS A 4 17.08 -80.68 30.80
N ILE A 5 17.68 -80.52 31.97
CA ILE A 5 17.66 -79.28 32.75
C ILE A 5 18.53 -78.20 32.08
N THR A 6 19.69 -78.58 31.53
CA THR A 6 20.58 -77.65 30.82
C THR A 6 19.94 -77.09 29.55
N LEU A 7 19.21 -77.93 28.81
CA LEU A 7 18.49 -77.53 27.59
C LEU A 7 17.38 -76.51 27.90
N ILE A 8 16.62 -76.72 28.98
CA ILE A 8 15.58 -75.80 29.43
C ILE A 8 16.18 -74.43 29.83
N MET A 9 17.32 -74.42 30.53
CA MET A 9 18.00 -73.18 30.93
C MET A 9 18.54 -72.38 29.73
N ILE A 10 19.04 -73.05 28.69
CA ILE A 10 19.49 -72.39 27.45
C ILE A 10 18.32 -71.75 26.72
N VAL A 11 17.17 -72.43 26.65
CA VAL A 11 15.95 -71.88 26.04
C VAL A 11 15.49 -70.63 26.79
N ILE A 12 15.48 -70.65 28.12
CA ILE A 12 15.10 -69.50 28.95
C ILE A 12 16.06 -68.32 28.71
N MET A 13 17.37 -68.54 28.69
CA MET A 13 18.34 -67.48 28.39
C MET A 13 18.21 -66.95 26.96
N GLY A 14 17.89 -67.81 25.99
CA GLY A 14 17.59 -67.40 24.62
C GLY A 14 16.38 -66.47 24.53
N VAL A 15 15.29 -66.77 25.26
CA VAL A 15 14.09 -65.92 25.29
C VAL A 15 14.37 -64.57 25.96
N ILE A 16 15.12 -64.56 27.08
CA ILE A 16 15.48 -63.33 27.78
C ILE A 16 16.35 -62.43 26.88
N THR A 17 17.38 -62.99 26.26
CA THR A 17 18.28 -62.22 25.38
C THR A 17 17.56 -61.71 24.12
N ALA A 18 16.65 -62.49 23.53
CA ALA A 18 15.81 -62.05 22.42
C ALA A 18 14.85 -60.91 22.83
N GLY A 19 14.26 -60.99 24.02
CA GLY A 19 13.39 -59.93 24.57
C GLY A 19 14.14 -58.62 24.81
N PHE A 20 15.35 -58.70 25.39
CA PHE A 20 16.22 -57.52 25.56
C PHE A 20 16.64 -56.89 24.23
N TYR A 21 16.98 -57.70 23.23
CA TYR A 21 17.33 -57.19 21.89
C TYR A 21 16.15 -56.47 21.23
N TRP A 22 14.94 -57.04 21.32
CA TRP A 22 13.74 -56.41 20.79
C TRP A 22 13.41 -55.10 21.51
N TYR A 23 13.49 -55.08 22.84
CA TYR A 23 13.29 -53.87 23.65
C TYR A 23 14.30 -52.77 23.32
N TYR A 24 15.59 -53.13 23.19
CA TYR A 24 16.63 -52.18 22.82
C TYR A 24 16.38 -51.57 21.44
N ARG A 25 16.00 -52.40 20.46
CA ARG A 25 15.67 -51.93 19.11
C ARG A 25 14.43 -51.04 19.07
N ASP A 26 13.38 -51.39 19.81
CA ASP A 26 12.16 -50.57 19.95
C ASP A 26 12.46 -49.23 20.64
N SER A 27 13.28 -49.26 21.71
CA SER A 27 13.72 -48.06 22.42
C SER A 27 14.52 -47.11 21.50
N GLN A 28 15.47 -47.65 20.72
CA GLN A 28 16.22 -46.84 19.75
C GLN A 28 15.34 -46.27 18.65
N ALA A 29 14.36 -47.03 18.16
CA ALA A 29 13.39 -46.54 17.17
C ALA A 29 12.55 -45.39 17.75
N LYS A 30 12.10 -45.50 19.01
CA LYS A 30 11.37 -44.43 19.70
C LYS A 30 12.22 -43.18 19.90
N ILE A 31 13.49 -43.33 20.28
CA ILE A 31 14.44 -42.19 20.42
C ILE A 31 14.64 -41.50 19.06
N ALA A 32 14.81 -42.26 17.98
CA ALA A 32 14.94 -41.71 16.63
C ALA A 32 13.70 -40.89 16.22
N VAL A 33 12.50 -41.43 16.45
CA VAL A 33 11.23 -40.74 16.17
C VAL A 33 11.05 -39.49 17.04
N LEU A 34 11.38 -39.56 18.33
CA LEU A 34 11.32 -38.41 19.23
C LEU A 34 12.28 -37.30 18.80
N ASN A 35 13.50 -37.65 18.39
CA ASN A 35 14.48 -36.70 17.86
C ASN A 35 13.98 -36.04 16.56
N GLU A 36 13.40 -36.82 15.64
CA GLU A 36 12.81 -36.28 14.41
C GLU A 36 11.65 -35.32 14.70
N ASN A 37 10.77 -35.67 15.64
CA ASN A 37 9.66 -34.81 16.04
C ASN A 37 10.13 -33.53 16.74
N ASN A 38 11.14 -33.61 17.60
CA ASN A 38 11.75 -32.43 18.24
C ASN A 38 12.37 -31.50 17.20
N ALA A 39 13.10 -32.04 16.22
CA ALA A 39 13.66 -31.25 15.12
C ALA A 39 12.56 -30.56 14.29
N LYS A 40 11.47 -31.27 13.98
CA LYS A 40 10.29 -30.67 13.30
C LYS A 40 9.65 -29.57 14.14
N LEU A 41 9.56 -29.78 15.46
CA LEU A 41 8.97 -28.80 16.38
C LEU A 41 9.83 -27.54 16.47
N GLU A 42 11.16 -27.68 16.57
CA GLU A 42 12.09 -26.55 16.56
C GLU A 42 12.00 -25.75 15.25
N ILE A 43 11.97 -26.43 14.10
CA ILE A 43 11.81 -25.78 12.80
C ILE A 43 10.45 -25.06 12.72
N ALA A 44 9.37 -25.69 13.20
CA ALA A 44 8.04 -25.10 13.22
C ALA A 44 7.99 -23.84 14.11
N VAL A 45 8.61 -23.89 15.29
CA VAL A 45 8.70 -22.73 16.20
C VAL A 45 9.52 -21.61 15.57
N ALA A 46 10.70 -21.91 15.02
CA ALA A 46 11.53 -20.91 14.34
C ALA A 46 10.80 -20.26 13.15
N THR A 47 10.07 -21.05 12.36
CA THR A 47 9.26 -20.55 11.25
C THR A 47 8.12 -19.67 11.75
N GLN A 48 7.47 -20.06 12.85
CA GLN A 48 6.40 -19.28 13.46
C GLN A 48 6.92 -17.95 14.03
N GLU A 49 8.08 -17.94 14.69
CA GLU A 49 8.72 -16.72 15.19
C GLU A 49 9.08 -15.78 14.03
N GLN A 50 9.63 -16.32 12.94
CA GLN A 50 9.93 -15.53 11.74
C GLN A 50 8.67 -14.95 11.12
N ALA A 51 7.60 -15.75 10.98
CA ALA A 51 6.31 -15.27 10.46
C ALA A 51 5.69 -14.20 11.37
N ILE A 52 5.74 -14.36 12.69
CA ILE A 52 5.28 -13.34 13.65
C ILE A 52 6.12 -12.07 13.54
N GLY A 53 7.43 -12.19 13.34
CA GLY A 53 8.33 -11.07 13.08
C GLY A 53 7.92 -10.28 11.85
N GLN A 54 7.67 -10.97 10.74
CA GLN A 54 7.20 -10.36 9.48
C GLN A 54 5.81 -9.74 9.64
N LEU A 55 4.86 -10.42 10.28
CA LEU A 55 3.54 -9.88 10.55
C LEU A 55 3.60 -8.58 11.36
N ARG A 56 4.49 -8.49 12.35
CA ARG A 56 4.70 -7.26 13.13
C ARG A 56 5.27 -6.12 12.30
N SER A 57 6.18 -6.39 11.36
CA SER A 57 6.68 -5.36 10.44
C SER A 57 5.58 -4.90 9.49
N ASP A 58 4.78 -5.83 8.97
CA ASP A 58 3.73 -5.53 8.00
C ASP A 58 2.61 -4.70 8.62
N ILE A 59 2.24 -4.98 9.88
CA ILE A 59 1.27 -4.17 10.63
C ILE A 59 1.78 -2.72 10.78
N LYS A 60 3.08 -2.54 11.09
CA LYS A 60 3.67 -1.19 11.22
C LYS A 60 3.67 -0.44 9.89
N LEU A 61 4.00 -1.11 8.79
CA LEU A 61 3.98 -0.52 7.45
C LEU A 61 2.55 -0.17 7.03
N THR A 62 1.61 -1.10 7.24
CA THR A 62 0.19 -0.91 6.94
C THR A 62 -0.38 0.29 7.70
N GLY A 63 -0.04 0.47 8.98
CA GLY A 63 -0.46 1.62 9.76
C GLY A 63 -0.02 2.96 9.14
N LYS A 64 1.24 3.07 8.71
CA LYS A 64 1.74 4.28 8.04
C LYS A 64 1.05 4.54 6.71
N ILE A 65 0.86 3.50 5.89
CA ILE A 65 0.17 3.61 4.60
C ILE A 65 -1.27 4.07 4.81
N ILE A 66 -1.97 3.54 5.81
CA ILE A 66 -3.35 3.95 6.13
C ILE A 66 -3.40 5.42 6.54
N GLU A 67 -2.46 5.88 7.37
CA GLU A 67 -2.40 7.29 7.80
C GLU A 67 -2.18 8.23 6.60
N GLU A 68 -1.19 7.92 5.76
CA GLU A 68 -0.87 8.70 4.57
C GLU A 68 -2.03 8.71 3.57
N THR A 69 -2.65 7.55 3.35
CA THR A 69 -3.82 7.41 2.47
C THR A 69 -5.02 8.19 3.00
N ASN A 70 -5.29 8.14 4.31
CA ASN A 70 -6.36 8.92 4.90
C ASN A 70 -6.11 10.42 4.77
N ARG A 71 -4.86 10.88 4.92
CA ARG A 71 -4.48 12.28 4.76
C ARG A 71 -4.70 12.76 3.32
N SER A 72 -4.27 11.97 2.33
CA SER A 72 -4.45 12.30 0.92
C SER A 72 -5.92 12.28 0.52
N LEU A 73 -6.70 11.30 0.99
CA LEU A 73 -8.15 11.24 0.77
C LEU A 73 -8.88 12.42 1.42
N ALA A 74 -8.49 12.84 2.63
CA ALA A 74 -9.07 14.02 3.27
C ALA A 74 -8.77 15.30 2.48
N ALA A 75 -7.55 15.45 1.95
CA ALA A 75 -7.18 16.57 1.09
C ALA A 75 -7.97 16.56 -0.23
N ALA A 76 -8.09 15.41 -0.89
CA ALA A 76 -8.86 15.25 -2.12
C ALA A 76 -10.34 15.57 -1.91
N ARG A 77 -10.96 15.06 -0.83
CA ARG A 77 -12.35 15.39 -0.48
C ARG A 77 -12.55 16.89 -0.27
N LYS A 78 -11.63 17.56 0.44
CA LYS A 78 -11.69 19.03 0.60
C LYS A 78 -11.65 19.75 -0.74
N GLN A 79 -10.77 19.33 -1.64
CA GLN A 79 -10.68 19.93 -2.98
C GLN A 79 -11.96 19.73 -3.79
N VAL A 80 -12.58 18.55 -3.72
CA VAL A 80 -13.87 18.28 -4.38
C VAL A 80 -14.96 19.18 -3.81
N THR A 81 -15.11 19.23 -2.49
CA THR A 81 -16.13 20.08 -1.84
C THR A 81 -15.92 21.57 -2.13
N GLU A 82 -14.67 22.05 -2.14
CA GLU A 82 -14.37 23.44 -2.50
C GLU A 82 -14.73 23.74 -3.96
N THR A 83 -14.47 22.78 -4.86
CA THR A 83 -14.78 22.88 -6.28
C THR A 83 -16.30 22.89 -6.50
N GLU A 84 -17.04 21.98 -5.86
CA GLU A 84 -18.50 21.97 -5.87
C GLU A 84 -19.08 23.28 -5.33
N TYR A 85 -18.54 23.78 -4.22
CA TYR A 85 -18.96 25.07 -3.65
C TYR A 85 -18.73 26.24 -4.62
N LYS A 86 -17.60 26.26 -5.33
CA LYS A 86 -17.32 27.29 -6.35
C LYS A 86 -18.29 27.21 -7.52
N PHE A 87 -18.69 26.00 -7.92
CA PHE A 87 -19.55 25.77 -9.07
C PHE A 87 -21.04 25.93 -8.80
N ASN A 88 -21.51 25.62 -7.59
CA ASN A 88 -22.92 25.65 -7.21
C ASN A 88 -23.23 26.72 -6.14
N LYS A 89 -22.42 27.79 -6.07
CA LYS A 89 -22.57 28.81 -5.05
C LYS A 89 -23.96 29.47 -5.14
N THR A 90 -24.79 29.23 -4.13
CA THR A 90 -26.04 29.96 -3.93
C THR A 90 -25.74 31.25 -3.19
N SER A 91 -25.91 32.39 -3.85
CA SER A 91 -25.69 33.71 -3.25
C SER A 91 -27.03 34.38 -3.01
N LYS A 92 -27.24 34.86 -1.77
CA LYS A 92 -28.46 35.58 -1.36
C LYS A 92 -28.74 36.84 -2.20
N LEU A 93 -27.71 37.37 -2.89
CA LEU A 93 -27.79 38.56 -3.75
C LEU A 93 -27.73 38.26 -5.26
N LEU A 94 -27.23 37.09 -5.68
CA LEU A 94 -26.94 36.77 -7.10
C LEU A 94 -27.64 35.49 -7.61
N GLY A 95 -28.44 34.81 -6.78
CA GLY A 95 -29.12 33.56 -7.13
C GLY A 95 -28.21 32.32 -7.06
N GLU A 96 -28.74 31.16 -7.46
CA GLU A 96 -27.95 29.94 -7.68
C GLU A 96 -27.07 30.11 -8.93
N ARG A 97 -25.75 30.13 -8.75
CA ARG A 97 -24.81 30.06 -9.86
C ARG A 97 -24.72 28.58 -10.23
N ASP A 98 -25.52 28.12 -11.19
CA ASP A 98 -25.41 26.78 -11.79
C ASP A 98 -24.68 26.90 -13.12
N ILE A 99 -23.52 26.24 -13.23
CA ILE A 99 -22.70 26.27 -14.43
C ILE A 99 -23.40 25.67 -15.65
N GLY A 100 -24.25 24.65 -15.48
CA GLY A 100 -24.98 24.03 -16.57
C GLY A 100 -25.99 25.00 -17.17
N ARG A 101 -26.73 25.70 -16.29
CA ARG A 101 -27.66 26.76 -16.70
C ARG A 101 -26.94 27.95 -17.34
N ILE A 102 -25.78 28.35 -16.81
CA ILE A 102 -24.96 29.44 -17.38
C ILE A 102 -24.38 29.05 -18.74
N ALA A 103 -23.97 27.79 -18.93
CA ALA A 103 -23.49 27.29 -20.20
C ALA A 103 -24.58 27.34 -21.28
N LEU A 104 -25.83 27.00 -20.94
CA LEU A 104 -26.98 27.14 -21.85
C LEU A 104 -27.31 28.61 -22.14
N ALA A 105 -27.26 29.49 -21.13
CA ALA A 105 -27.59 30.90 -21.30
C ALA A 105 -26.49 31.71 -22.02
N LYS A 106 -25.23 31.34 -21.87
CA LYS A 106 -24.05 32.05 -22.41
C LYS A 106 -23.00 31.06 -22.95
N PRO A 107 -23.30 30.33 -24.04
CA PRO A 107 -22.40 29.30 -24.56
C PRO A 107 -21.06 29.85 -25.03
N GLY A 108 -21.04 31.01 -25.71
CA GLY A 108 -19.81 31.61 -26.25
C GLY A 108 -18.76 31.95 -25.18
N PRO A 109 -19.10 32.72 -24.14
CA PRO A 109 -18.18 32.99 -23.03
C PRO A 109 -17.69 31.73 -22.32
N VAL A 110 -18.57 30.76 -22.07
CA VAL A 110 -18.21 29.49 -21.41
C VAL A 110 -17.25 28.67 -22.26
N GLN A 111 -17.51 28.56 -23.57
CA GLN A 111 -16.62 27.89 -24.53
C GLN A 111 -15.22 28.54 -24.53
N LYS A 112 -15.14 29.88 -24.51
CA LYS A 112 -13.84 30.57 -24.44
C LYS A 112 -13.08 30.26 -23.15
N ILE A 113 -13.77 30.23 -22.00
CA ILE A 113 -13.15 29.89 -20.72
C ILE A 113 -12.61 28.46 -20.74
N ILE A 114 -13.39 27.49 -21.24
CA ILE A 114 -12.97 26.10 -21.34
C ILE A 114 -11.77 25.95 -22.28
N ASN A 115 -11.85 26.53 -23.48
CA ASN A 115 -10.76 26.45 -24.47
C ASN A 115 -9.46 27.07 -23.94
N ASN A 116 -9.54 28.26 -23.31
CA ASN A 116 -8.37 28.90 -22.72
C ASN A 116 -7.81 28.07 -21.55
N GLY A 117 -8.65 27.51 -20.69
CA GLY A 117 -8.22 26.64 -19.61
C GLY A 117 -7.53 25.35 -20.11
N THR A 118 -8.03 24.77 -21.20
CA THR A 118 -7.42 23.62 -21.87
C THR A 118 -6.05 23.96 -22.45
N LEU A 119 -5.91 25.11 -23.12
CA LEU A 119 -4.62 25.60 -23.62
C LEU A 119 -3.62 25.83 -22.48
N ASP A 120 -4.06 26.45 -21.38
CA ASP A 120 -3.25 26.64 -20.18
C ASP A 120 -2.77 25.30 -19.62
N MET A 121 -3.65 24.30 -19.49
CA MET A 121 -3.28 22.95 -19.02
C MET A 121 -2.27 22.26 -19.94
N PHE A 122 -2.46 22.31 -21.26
CA PHE A 122 -1.49 21.73 -22.19
C PHE A 122 -0.14 22.41 -22.07
N ARG A 123 -0.13 23.73 -21.95
CA ARG A 123 1.12 24.47 -21.73
C ARG A 123 1.80 24.07 -20.42
N CYS A 124 1.03 23.82 -19.35
CA CYS A 124 1.57 23.27 -18.10
C CYS A 124 2.25 21.92 -18.30
N PHE A 125 1.62 21.01 -19.05
CA PHE A 125 2.18 19.70 -19.34
C PHE A 125 3.49 19.80 -20.15
N GLU A 126 3.55 20.71 -21.11
CA GLU A 126 4.76 20.98 -21.88
C GLU A 126 5.92 21.48 -21.00
N ILE A 127 5.65 22.39 -20.05
CA ILE A 127 6.69 22.91 -19.17
C ILE A 127 7.19 21.82 -18.22
N ILE A 128 6.27 21.04 -17.64
CA ILE A 128 6.61 19.92 -16.75
C ILE A 128 7.42 18.84 -17.50
N SER A 129 7.14 18.63 -18.80
CA SER A 129 7.90 17.69 -19.63
C SER A 129 9.25 18.24 -20.12
N GLY A 130 9.59 19.49 -19.81
CA GLY A 130 10.91 20.08 -20.04
C GLY A 130 10.95 21.16 -21.13
N SER A 131 9.81 21.63 -21.64
CA SER A 131 9.79 22.80 -22.52
C SER A 131 10.30 24.05 -21.77
N PRO A 132 11.16 24.87 -22.39
CA PRO A 132 11.55 26.14 -21.81
C PRO A 132 10.35 27.09 -21.71
N LEU A 133 10.40 27.96 -20.70
CA LEU A 133 9.46 29.07 -20.52
C LEU A 133 9.73 30.14 -21.57
N THR A 134 8.67 30.73 -22.11
CA THR A 134 8.76 31.85 -23.04
C THR A 134 8.91 33.18 -22.29
N GLU A 135 9.49 34.19 -22.93
CA GLU A 135 9.65 35.53 -22.32
C GLU A 135 8.32 36.14 -21.86
N LYS A 136 7.23 35.80 -22.54
CA LYS A 136 5.87 36.27 -22.20
C LYS A 136 5.34 35.64 -20.92
N GLU A 137 5.73 34.40 -20.62
CA GLU A 137 5.36 33.65 -19.42
C GLU A 137 6.20 34.08 -18.21
N VAL A 138 7.47 34.39 -18.46
CA VAL A 138 8.39 34.90 -17.43
C VAL A 138 8.00 36.31 -17.00
N ASN A 139 7.61 37.19 -17.94
CA ASN A 139 7.32 38.61 -17.66
C ASN A 139 5.82 38.91 -17.59
N VAL A 140 5.02 37.99 -17.04
CA VAL A 140 3.57 38.21 -16.88
C VAL A 140 3.33 39.27 -15.81
N GLU A 141 2.67 40.37 -16.21
CA GLU A 141 2.26 41.45 -15.29
C GLU A 141 0.77 41.43 -14.96
N LYS A 142 -0.04 40.75 -15.78
CA LYS A 142 -1.52 40.79 -15.71
C LYS A 142 -2.10 39.39 -15.61
N LYS A 143 -3.06 39.21 -14.70
CA LYS A 143 -3.82 37.97 -14.51
C LYS A 143 -4.45 37.43 -15.81
N SER A 144 -4.87 38.30 -16.72
CA SER A 144 -5.50 37.90 -17.99
C SER A 144 -4.55 37.27 -19.00
N LYS A 145 -3.24 37.44 -18.82
CA LYS A 145 -2.19 36.83 -19.65
C LYS A 145 -1.43 35.73 -18.92
N ALA A 146 -1.74 35.52 -17.64
CA ALA A 146 -1.12 34.50 -16.81
C ALA A 146 -1.75 33.14 -17.11
N ASN A 147 -0.94 32.09 -17.08
CA ASN A 147 -1.47 30.73 -17.02
C ASN A 147 -2.11 30.51 -15.65
N THR A 148 -3.41 30.25 -15.63
CA THR A 148 -4.15 30.12 -14.37
C THR A 148 -4.17 28.69 -13.81
N SER A 149 -3.82 27.71 -14.65
CA SER A 149 -3.85 26.28 -14.32
C SER A 149 -2.62 25.83 -13.51
N CYS A 150 -1.43 26.34 -13.81
CA CYS A 150 -0.19 26.03 -13.06
C CYS A 150 0.64 27.29 -12.75
N PRO A 151 0.14 28.21 -11.92
CA PRO A 151 0.74 29.53 -11.78
C PRO A 151 2.18 29.51 -11.25
N SER A 152 2.47 28.59 -10.34
CA SER A 152 3.78 28.41 -9.71
C SER A 152 4.88 27.96 -10.68
N ILE A 153 4.50 27.31 -11.78
CA ILE A 153 5.44 26.75 -12.75
C ILE A 153 5.49 27.64 -13.99
N ALA A 154 4.32 28.07 -14.48
CA ALA A 154 4.20 28.82 -15.72
C ALA A 154 4.43 30.33 -15.57
N ASN A 155 4.26 30.93 -14.39
CA ASN A 155 4.44 32.38 -14.19
C ASN A 155 5.40 32.69 -13.03
N PRO A 156 6.71 32.42 -13.17
CA PRO A 156 7.66 32.48 -12.05
C PRO A 156 7.78 33.86 -11.39
N ASN A 157 7.59 34.96 -12.14
CA ASN A 157 7.69 36.32 -11.60
C ASN A 157 6.34 36.95 -11.22
N TYR A 158 5.22 36.26 -11.46
CA TYR A 158 3.89 36.81 -11.22
C TYR A 158 3.32 36.29 -9.90
N ILE A 159 3.28 37.15 -8.88
CA ILE A 159 2.63 36.85 -7.60
C ILE A 159 1.13 36.96 -7.81
N LEU A 160 0.42 35.84 -7.75
CA LEU A 160 -1.03 35.85 -7.80
C LEU A 160 -1.60 36.61 -6.59
N PRO A 161 -2.50 37.58 -6.79
CA PRO A 161 -3.29 38.10 -5.67
C PRO A 161 -4.17 36.96 -5.15
N ASN A 162 -3.97 36.62 -3.86
CA ASN A 162 -4.75 35.62 -3.11
C ASN A 162 -6.26 35.84 -3.25
#